data_AF-A0A661L026-F1
#
_entry.id   AF-A0A661L026-F1
#
_cell.length_a   1.000
_cell.length_b   1.000
_cell.length_c   1.000
_cell.angle_alpha   90.00
_cell.angle_beta   90.00
_cell.angle_gamma   90.00
#
_symmetry.space_group_name_H-M   'P 1'
#
loop_
_entity.id
_entity.type
_entity.pdbx_description
1 polymer ?
#
loop_
_entity_poly.entity_id
_entity_poly.type
_entity_poly.pdbx_seq_one_letter_code
_entity_poly.pdbx_strand_id
1 'polypeptide(L)' 'MYFKQIIAEGLGCFSYLIGCPMARQCVIVDPKRDIQEYLDISQQEGM' A
#
# COMPACT_ATOMS: atom_id res chain seq x y z
N MET A 1 -12.72 -4.64 -2.89
CA MET A 1 -11.80 -4.63 -1.75
C MET A 1 -10.44 -5.07 -2.27
N TYR A 2 -9.42 -4.25 -2.07
CA TYR A 2 -8.04 -4.47 -2.51
C TYR A 2 -7.17 -4.75 -1.29
N PHE A 3 -6.25 -5.70 -1.40
CA PHE A 3 -5.30 -6.06 -0.35
C PHE A 3 -3.96 -6.41 -0.98
N LYS A 4 -2.88 -5.81 -0.48
CA LYS A 4 -1.51 -6.14 -0.88
C LYS A 4 -0.56 -6.06 0.30
N GLN A 5 0.24 -7.11 0.50
CA GLN A 5 1.38 -7.09 1.41
C GLN A 5 2.62 -6.58 0.67
N ILE A 6 3.40 -5.75 1.34
CA ILE A 6 4.65 -5.17 0.83
C ILE A 6 5.73 -5.49 1.84
N ILE A 7 6.83 -6.08 1.36
CA ILE A 7 7.94 -6.53 2.21
C ILE A 7 9.06 -5.50 2.12
N ALA A 8 9.44 -4.95 3.27
CA ALA A 8 10.65 -4.13 3.36
C ALA A 8 11.86 -5.08 3.50
N GLU A 9 12.44 -5.47 2.36
CA GLU A 9 13.58 -6.40 2.33
C GLU A 9 14.73 -5.91 3.22
N GLY A 10 15.29 -6.82 4.02
CA GLY A 10 16.37 -6.52 4.96
C GLY A 10 15.95 -5.80 6.24
N LEU A 11 14.71 -5.31 6.36
CA LEU A 11 14.20 -4.64 7.57
C LEU A 11 13.32 -5.53 8.44
N GLY A 12 12.86 -6.68 7.92
CA GLY A 12 11.96 -7.57 8.65
C GLY A 12 10.58 -6.96 8.95
N CYS A 13 10.22 -5.89 8.24
CA CYS A 13 8.95 -5.19 8.38
C CYS A 13 8.02 -5.55 7.22
N PHE A 14 6.72 -5.63 7.53
CA PHE A 14 5.67 -5.83 6.54
C PHE A 14 4.73 -4.63 6.57
N SER A 15 4.54 -4.01 5.42
CA SER A 15 3.50 -3.02 5.21
C SER A 15 2.30 -3.65 4.52
N TYR A 16 1.12 -3.10 4.73
CA TYR A 16 -0.11 -3.58 4.10
C TYR A 16 -0.87 -2.42 3.47
N LEU A 17 -1.23 -2.54 2.19
CA LEU A 17 -2.13 -1.64 1.50
C LEU A 17 -3.52 -2.26 1.46
N ILE A 18 -4.50 -1.57 2.03
CA ILE A 18 -5.89 -2.01 2.08
C ILE A 18 -6.73 -0.90 1.45
N GLY A 19 -7.55 -1.20 0.45
CA GLY A 19 -8.31 -0.15 -0.22
C GLY A 19 -9.58 -0.56 -0.95
N CYS A 20 -10.28 0.43 -1.48
CA CYS A 20 -11.54 0.28 -2.20
C CYS A 20 -11.56 1.21 -3.43
N PRO A 21 -11.40 0.67 -4.65
CA PRO A 21 -11.43 1.49 -5.88
C PRO A 21 -12.76 2.22 -6.09
N MET A 22 -13.88 1.64 -5.64
CA MET A 22 -15.20 2.28 -5.72
C MET A 22 -15.27 3.55 -4.85
N ALA A 23 -14.64 3.52 -3.67
CA ALA A 23 -14.59 4.67 -2.76
C ALA A 23 -13.43 5.63 -3.06
N ARG A 24 -12.47 5.21 -3.90
CA ARG A 24 -11.20 5.93 -4.18
C ARG A 24 -10.44 6.28 -2.91
N GLN A 25 -10.30 5.28 -2.05
CA GLN A 25 -9.65 5.40 -0.76
C GLN A 25 -8.84 4.14 -0.48
N CYS A 26 -7.66 4.33 0.11
CA CYS A 26 -6.86 3.27 0.71
C CYS A 26 -6.20 3.73 2.01
N VAL A 27 -5.73 2.76 2.79
CA VAL A 27 -4.95 2.96 3.99
C VAL A 27 -3.71 2.07 3.94
N ILE A 28 -2.60 2.61 4.44
CA ILE A 28 -1.34 1.88 4.58
C ILE A 28 -1.13 1.57 6.07
N VAL A 29 -0.90 0.30 6.38
CA VAL A 29 -0.52 -0.16 7.72
C VAL A 29 0.99 -0.38 7.73
N ASP A 30 1.65 0.17 8.75
CA ASP A 30 3.11 0.10 8.97
C ASP A 30 3.95 0.49 7.74
N PRO A 31 3.82 1.73 7.21
CA PRO A 31 4.52 2.16 6.01
C PRO A 31 6.04 2.24 6.23
N LYS A 32 6.81 1.78 5.24
CA LYS A 32 8.23 2.11 5.14
C LYS A 32 8.40 3.60 4.86
N ARG A 33 9.60 4.12 5.16
CA ARG A 33 9.91 5.56 4.99
C ARG A 33 9.80 6.05 3.55
N ASP A 34 10.21 5.21 2.59
CA ASP A 34 10.03 5.49 1.16
C ASP A 34 8.61 5.09 0.72
N ILE A 35 7.78 6.09 0.45
CA ILE A 35 6.36 5.88 0.19
C ILE A 35 6.00 5.71 -1.28
N GLN A 36 6.97 5.83 -2.21
CA GLN A 36 6.67 5.91 -3.64
C GLN A 36 5.90 4.69 -4.15
N GLU A 37 6.29 3.50 -3.71
CA GLU A 37 5.61 2.25 -4.09
C GLU A 37 4.12 2.27 -3.72
N TYR A 38 3.74 2.84 -2.58
CA TYR A 38 2.34 2.91 -2.17
C TYR A 38 1.54 3.86 -3.06
N LEU A 39 2.13 5.00 -3.44
CA LEU A 39 1.51 5.98 -4.33
C LEU A 39 1.29 5.40 -5.73
N ASP A 40 2.30 4.69 -6.25
CA ASP A 40 2.21 4.06 -7.57
C ASP A 40 1.11 2.99 -7.59
N ILE A 41 1.02 2.16 -6.54
CA ILE A 41 -0.02 1.14 -6.41
C ILE A 41 -1.41 1.80 -6.31
N SER A 42 -1.56 2.84 -5.48
CA SER A 42 -2.87 3.50 -5.33
C SER A 42 -3.34 4.09 -6.67
N GLN A 43 -2.43 4.72 -7.42
CA GLN A 43 -2.75 5.29 -8.72
C GLN A 43 -3.09 4.24 -9.78
N GLN A 44 -2.35 3.12 -9.82
CA GLN A 44 -2.62 2.01 -10.76
C GLN A 44 -3.95 1.32 -10.47
N GLU A 45 -4.32 1.19 -9.21
CA GLU A 45 -5.52 0.46 -8.76
C GLU A 45 -6.75 1.36 -8.56
N GLY A 46 -6.61 2.68 -8.77
CA GLY A 46 -7.70 3.65 -8.69
C GLY A 46 -8.17 3.97 -7.27
N MET A 47 -7.24 4.07 -6.32
CA MET A 47 -7.47 4.30 -4.89
C MET A 47 -6.70 5.47 -4.30
#